data_AF-M5E6U3-F1
#
_entry.id   AF-M5E6U3-F1
#
_cell.length_a   1.000
_cell.length_b   1.000
_cell.length_c   1.000
_cell.angle_alpha   90.00
_cell.angle_beta   90.00
_cell.angle_gamma   90.00
#
_symmetry.space_group_name_H-M   'P 1'
#
loop_
_entity.id
_entity.type
_entity.pdbx_description
1 polymer ?
#
loop_
_entity_poly.entity_id
_entity_poly.type
_entity_poly.pdbx_seq_one_letter_code
_entity_poly.pdbx_strand_id
1 'polypeptide(L)' 'MARRPRLYLPNCPLHIIQRGNNRYAYFRDDSDYKGYLYFKSP' A
#
# COMPACT_ATOMS: atom_id res chain seq x y z
N MET A 1 -1.13 -12.99 -15.21
CA MET A 1 -1.83 -11.99 -16.05
C MET A 1 -1.19 -10.64 -15.87
N ALA A 2 -0.93 -9.93 -16.98
CA ALA A 2 -0.42 -8.57 -16.93
C ALA A 2 -1.46 -7.63 -16.29
N ARG A 3 -1.04 -6.84 -15.31
CA ARG A 3 -1.90 -5.81 -14.71
C ARG A 3 -1.85 -4.57 -15.60
N ARG A 4 -3.01 -3.95 -15.86
CA ARG A 4 -3.05 -2.64 -16.53
C ARG A 4 -2.29 -1.59 -15.70
N PRO A 5 -1.63 -0.61 -16.35
CA PRO A 5 -1.01 0.49 -15.63
C PRO A 5 -2.05 1.27 -14.83
N ARG A 6 -1.63 1.83 -13.69
CA ARG A 6 -2.49 2.67 -12.85
C ARG A 6 -2.59 4.06 -13.47
N LEU A 7 -3.81 4.60 -13.56
CA LEU A 7 -4.05 5.96 -14.03
C LEU A 7 -3.86 6.94 -12.88
N TYR A 8 -3.10 8.01 -13.13
CA TYR A 8 -2.92 9.12 -12.20
C TYR A 8 -3.33 10.40 -12.92
N LEU A 9 -4.37 11.07 -12.40
CA LEU A 9 -4.86 12.34 -12.94
C LEU A 9 -4.51 13.46 -11.94
N PRO A 10 -3.97 14.60 -12.41
CA PRO A 10 -3.72 15.75 -11.55
C PRO A 10 -4.99 16.19 -10.83
N ASN A 11 -4.87 16.53 -9.54
CA ASN A 11 -5.94 17.06 -8.68
C ASN A 11 -7.18 16.14 -8.53
N CYS A 12 -7.06 14.86 -8.87
CA CYS A 12 -8.14 13.90 -8.69
C CYS A 12 -7.85 12.99 -7.47
N PRO A 13 -8.74 12.91 -6.47
CA PRO A 13 -8.54 12.03 -5.34
C PRO A 13 -8.59 10.56 -5.79
N LEU A 14 -7.67 9.75 -5.26
CA LEU A 14 -7.62 8.32 -5.53
C LEU A 14 -8.13 7.55 -4.32
N HIS A 15 -9.05 6.61 -4.54
CA HIS A 15 -9.39 5.62 -3.54
C HIS A 15 -8.34 4.51 -3.55
N ILE A 16 -7.36 4.60 -2.64
CA ILE A 16 -6.24 3.66 -2.53
C ILE A 16 -6.58 2.60 -1.49
N ILE A 17 -6.51 1.33 -1.88
CA ILE A 17 -6.71 0.19 -0.99
C ILE A 17 -5.41 -0.60 -0.89
N GLN A 18 -4.98 -0.89 0.34
CA GLN A 18 -3.84 -1.75 0.66
C GLN A 18 -4.33 -3.05 1.27
N ARG A 19 -3.89 -4.19 0.75
CA ARG A 19 -4.25 -5.53 1.25
C ARG A 19 -3.03 -6.44 1.21
N GLY A 20 -2.94 -7.34 2.18
CA GLY A 20 -1.93 -8.39 2.17
C GLY A 20 -2.15 -9.38 1.04
N ASN A 21 -1.07 -10.06 0.65
CA ASN A 21 -1.14 -11.15 -0.32
C ASN A 21 -2.09 -12.24 0.19
N ASN A 22 -2.92 -12.81 -0.68
CA ASN A 22 -3.93 -13.81 -0.32
C ASN A 22 -4.85 -13.41 0.87
N ARG A 23 -5.08 -12.11 1.07
CA ARG A 23 -5.89 -11.55 2.16
C ARG A 23 -5.32 -11.79 3.57
N TYR A 24 -4.06 -12.21 3.67
CA TYR A 24 -3.39 -12.27 4.96
C TYR A 24 -3.20 -10.88 5.55
N ALA A 25 -2.95 -10.85 6.87
CA ALA A 25 -2.59 -9.63 7.57
C ALA A 25 -1.38 -8.98 6.88
N TYR A 26 -1.47 -7.67 6.63
CA TYR A 26 -0.40 -6.91 6.00
C TYR A 26 0.76 -6.68 6.99
N PHE A 27 0.41 -6.37 8.24
CA PHE A 27 1.33 -6.33 9.38
C PHE A 27 1.02 -7.52 10.26
N ARG A 28 2.03 -8.33 10.58
CA ARG A 28 1.90 -9.48 11.48
C ARG A 28 2.08 -9.06 12.92
N ASP A 29 2.91 -8.06 13.15
CA ASP A 29 3.13 -7.45 14.46
C ASP A 29 3.47 -5.94 14.35
N ASP A 30 3.61 -5.29 15.51
CA ASP A 30 3.91 -3.86 15.62
C ASP A 30 5.24 -3.45 14.98
N SER A 31 6.20 -4.37 14.87
CA SER A 31 7.50 -4.09 14.26
C SER A 31 7.38 -3.88 12.75
N ASP A 32 6.50 -4.65 12.08
CA ASP A 32 6.22 -4.47 10.66
C ASP A 32 5.62 -3.07 10.37
N TYR A 33 4.72 -2.61 11.24
CA TYR A 33 4.11 -1.29 11.13
C TYR A 33 5.14 -0.17 11.34
N LYS A 34 5.96 -0.27 12.39
CA LYS A 34 7.04 0.70 12.67
C LYS A 34 8.06 0.77 11.54
N GLY A 35 8.44 -0.38 10.98
CA GLY A 35 9.30 -0.46 9.80
C GLY A 35 8.68 0.24 8.58
N TYR A 36 7.40 -0.02 8.30
CA TYR A 36 6.68 0.64 7.21
C TYR A 36 6.65 2.17 7.37
N LEU A 37 6.41 2.68 8.58
CA LEU A 37 6.41 4.12 8.85
C LEU A 37 7.82 4.74 8.70
N TYR A 38 8.85 4.03 9.15
CA TYR A 38 10.24 4.48 8.98
C TYR A 38 10.58 4.66 7.50
N PHE A 39 10.28 3.67 6.66
CA PHE A 39 10.53 3.75 5.22
C PHE A 39 9.65 4.76 4.47
N LYS A 40 8.49 5.13 5.04
CA LYS A 40 7.58 6.12 4.45
C LYS A 40 7.87 7.56 4.88
N SER A 41 8.68 7.75 5.92
CA SER A 41 9.08 9.09 6.32
C SER A 41 10.21 9.57 5.40
N PRO A 42 10.16 10.83 4.92
CA PRO A 42 11.23 11.41 4.11
C PRO A 42 12.57 11.48 4.85
#